data_AF-A0A6P0NGV6-F1
#
_entry.id   AF-A0A6P0NGV6-F1
#
_cell.length_a   1.000
_cell.length_b   1.000
_cell.length_c   1.000
_cell.angle_alpha   90.00
_cell.angle_beta   90.00
_cell.angle_gamma   90.00
#
_symmetry.space_group_name_H-M   'P 1'
#
loop_
_entity.id
_entity.type
_entity.pdbx_description
1 polymer ?
#
loop_
_entity_poly.entity_id
_entity_poly.type
_entity_poly.pdbx_seq_one_letter_code
_entity_poly.pdbx_strand_id
1 'polypeptide(L)'
;MSYRADVRAIISAKRGGSDFLTRMDKGYQTTPEELLSFFTEKEQDELFKLDQTRNIDQAIAEGMEGDRIIERVGQIHYGGPNSKIDGNASDVHGRLTLKTYGHKLLKTYKEELAK
;
A
#
# COMPACT_ATOMS: atom_id res chain seq x y z
N MET A 1 -1.11 8.45 -4.18
CA MET A 1 0.26 7.95 -3.92
C MET A 1 1.32 9.06 -3.99
N SER A 2 1.17 10.13 -4.78
CA SER A 2 2.16 11.24 -4.89
C SER A 2 2.39 12.07 -3.62
N TYR A 3 1.52 11.95 -2.62
CA TYR A 3 1.65 12.62 -1.32
C TYR A 3 2.51 11.84 -0.30
N ARG A 4 2.79 10.55 -0.54
CA ARG A 4 3.56 9.75 0.42
C ARG A 4 5.02 10.21 0.44
N ALA A 5 5.57 10.42 1.63
CA ALA A 5 6.91 10.97 1.80
C ALA A 5 8.00 10.08 1.18
N ASP A 6 7.84 8.75 1.23
CA ASP A 6 8.77 7.78 0.64
C ASP A 6 8.78 7.83 -0.90
N VAL A 7 7.61 7.90 -1.53
CA VAL A 7 7.48 8.10 -2.99
C VAL A 7 8.13 9.41 -3.41
N ARG A 8 7.87 10.49 -2.66
CA ARG A 8 8.45 11.81 -2.94
C ARG A 8 9.97 11.82 -2.76
N ALA A 9 10.49 11.09 -1.78
CA ALA A 9 11.93 10.95 -1.58
C ALA A 9 12.61 10.28 -2.78
N ILE A 10 12.03 9.18 -3.28
CA ILE A 10 12.53 8.47 -4.48
C ILE A 10 12.53 9.41 -5.70
N ILE A 11 11.41 10.08 -5.94
CA ILE A 11 11.26 10.99 -7.08
C ILE A 11 12.24 12.17 -6.98
N SER A 12 12.30 12.85 -5.84
CA SER A 12 13.11 14.06 -5.64
C SER A 12 14.62 13.81 -5.75
N ALA A 13 15.08 12.58 -5.49
CA ALA A 13 16.47 12.18 -5.66
C ALA A 13 16.91 12.13 -7.14
N LYS A 14 15.97 12.12 -8.09
CA LYS A 14 16.26 12.12 -9.53
C LYS A 14 16.43 13.53 -10.08
N ARG A 15 17.26 13.67 -11.11
CA ARG A 15 17.45 14.93 -11.82
C ARG A 15 16.11 15.42 -12.39
N GLY A 16 15.69 16.63 -11.99
CA GLY A 16 14.39 17.21 -12.37
C GLY A 16 13.19 16.70 -11.55
N GLY A 17 13.39 15.77 -10.61
CA GLY A 17 12.33 15.18 -9.81
C GLY A 17 11.67 16.17 -8.85
N SER A 18 12.44 17.09 -8.27
CA SER A 18 11.88 18.15 -7.41
C SER A 18 10.98 19.12 -8.18
N ASP A 19 11.34 19.46 -9.43
CA ASP A 19 10.50 20.30 -10.30
C ASP A 19 9.25 19.54 -10.76
N PHE A 20 9.39 18.26 -11.07
CA PHE A 20 8.25 17.37 -11.36
C PHE A 20 7.27 17.33 -10.19
N LEU A 21 7.74 17.12 -8.95
CA LEU A 21 6.90 17.17 -7.76
C LEU A 21 6.24 18.53 -7.57
N THR A 22 6.96 19.63 -7.81
CA THR A 22 6.40 20.98 -7.72
C THR A 22 5.27 21.22 -8.74
N ARG A 23 5.39 20.68 -9.94
CA ARG A 23 4.31 20.73 -10.95
C ARG A 23 3.08 19.92 -10.50
N MET A 24 3.30 18.71 -9.99
CA MET A 24 2.24 17.87 -9.41
C MET A 24 1.56 18.59 -8.22
N ASP A 25 2.36 19.26 -7.39
CA ASP A 25 2.04 20.32 -6.41
C ASP A 25 0.87 21.22 -6.81
N LYS A 26 0.95 21.68 -8.06
CA LYS A 26 0.07 22.69 -8.65
C LYS A 26 -1.09 22.08 -9.44
N GLY A 27 -1.32 20.78 -9.33
CA GLY A 27 -2.42 20.07 -9.99
C GLY A 27 -2.11 19.61 -11.42
N TYR A 28 -0.84 19.64 -11.84
CA TYR A 28 -0.44 19.07 -13.12
C TYR A 28 -0.81 17.58 -13.21
N GLN A 29 -1.39 17.18 -14.34
CA GLN A 29 -1.76 15.79 -14.61
C GLN A 29 -0.64 15.15 -15.44
N THR A 30 0.13 14.26 -14.80
CA THR A 30 1.22 13.52 -15.45
C THR A 30 0.69 12.32 -16.23
N THR A 31 1.47 11.82 -17.20
CA THR A 31 1.20 10.55 -17.89
C THR A 31 1.92 9.40 -17.20
N PRO A 32 1.51 8.13 -17.41
CA PRO A 32 2.23 6.97 -16.90
C PRO A 32 3.71 6.96 -17.31
N GLU A 33 4.03 7.33 -18.55
CA GLU A 33 5.39 7.32 -19.09
C GLU A 33 6.27 8.38 -18.41
N GLU A 34 5.74 9.58 -18.20
CA GLU A 34 6.46 10.63 -17.47
C GLU A 34 6.66 10.23 -16.00
N LEU A 35 5.64 9.66 -15.35
CA LEU A 35 5.78 9.14 -13.99
C LEU A 35 6.86 8.06 -13.91
N LEU A 36 6.89 7.11 -14.85
CA LEU A 36 7.87 6.03 -14.88
C LEU A 36 9.31 6.52 -15.06
N SER A 37 9.51 7.68 -15.69
CA SER A 37 10.83 8.32 -15.77
C SER A 37 11.35 8.75 -14.38
N PHE A 38 10.45 9.06 -13.45
CA PHE A 38 10.76 9.48 -12.09
C PHE A 38 10.53 8.41 -11.02
N PHE A 39 9.69 7.40 -11.28
CA PHE A 39 9.37 6.33 -10.34
C PHE A 39 9.16 5.03 -11.10
N THR A 40 10.26 4.31 -11.32
CA THR A 40 10.32 3.11 -12.16
C THR A 40 9.50 1.97 -11.55
N GLU A 41 9.12 1.00 -12.38
CA GLU A 41 8.42 -0.21 -11.90
C GLU A 41 9.22 -0.94 -10.82
N LYS A 42 10.55 -0.97 -10.95
CA LYS A 42 11.43 -1.58 -9.95
C LYS A 42 11.33 -0.88 -8.59
N GLU A 43 11.41 0.45 -8.57
CA GLU A 43 11.29 1.23 -7.33
C GLU A 43 9.89 1.10 -6.72
N GLN A 44 8.85 1.01 -7.56
CA GLN A 44 7.48 0.76 -7.12
C GLN A 44 7.35 -0.60 -6.45
N ASP A 45 7.90 -1.66 -7.04
CA ASP A 45 7.91 -3.01 -6.50
C ASP A 45 8.73 -3.10 -5.19
N GLU A 46 9.91 -2.48 -5.15
CA GLU A 46 10.75 -2.42 -3.95
C GLU A 46 10.02 -1.72 -2.79
N LEU A 47 9.38 -0.57 -3.06
CA LEU A 47 8.60 0.14 -2.05
C LEU A 47 7.38 -0.67 -1.60
N PHE A 48 6.69 -1.32 -2.54
CA PHE A 48 5.55 -2.18 -2.22
C PHE A 48 5.96 -3.35 -1.31
N LYS A 49 7.07 -4.02 -1.63
CA LYS A 49 7.61 -5.11 -0.79
C LYS A 49 7.96 -4.61 0.60
N LEU A 50 8.60 -3.45 0.72
CA LEU A 50 8.93 -2.85 2.01
C LEU A 50 7.67 -2.59 2.85
N ASP A 51 6.61 -2.06 2.23
CA ASP A 51 5.33 -1.85 2.91
C ASP A 51 4.72 -3.17 3.38
N GLN A 52 4.73 -4.21 2.54
CA GLN A 52 4.18 -5.52 2.91
C GLN A 52 5.00 -6.17 4.04
N THR A 53 6.33 -6.09 3.99
CA THR A 53 7.19 -6.57 5.08
C THR A 53 6.85 -5.89 6.39
N ARG A 54 6.70 -4.56 6.41
CA ARG A 54 6.29 -3.83 7.62
C ARG A 54 4.93 -4.27 8.14
N ASN A 55 3.96 -4.50 7.25
CA ASN A 55 2.63 -4.97 7.64
C ASN A 55 2.67 -6.39 8.22
N ILE A 56 3.50 -7.27 7.64
CA ILE A 56 3.70 -8.65 8.13
C ILE A 56 4.36 -8.62 9.51
N ASP A 57 5.43 -7.83 9.67
CA ASP A 57 6.13 -7.68 10.95
C ASP A 57 5.19 -7.14 12.03
N GLN A 58 4.35 -6.15 11.69
CA GLN A 58 3.32 -5.65 12.59
C GLN A 58 2.32 -6.74 12.97
N ALA A 59 1.80 -7.51 12.01
CA ALA A 59 0.85 -8.58 12.30
C ALA A 59 1.45 -9.64 13.23
N ILE A 60 2.72 -10.01 13.03
CA ILE A 60 3.44 -10.94 13.91
C ILE A 60 3.63 -10.34 15.31
N ALA A 61 4.02 -9.06 15.41
CA ALA A 61 4.18 -8.37 16.68
C ALA A 61 2.86 -8.21 17.46
N GLU A 62 1.73 -8.15 16.75
CA GLU A 62 0.37 -8.18 17.31
C GLU A 62 -0.09 -9.59 17.72
N GLY A 63 0.75 -10.61 17.55
CA GLY A 63 0.48 -12.00 17.95
C GLY A 63 -0.34 -12.80 16.94
N MET A 64 -0.43 -12.36 15.69
CA MET A 64 -1.13 -13.11 14.64
C MET A 64 -0.27 -14.28 14.15
N GLU A 65 -0.91 -15.41 13.87
CA GLU A 65 -0.26 -16.63 13.40
C GLU A 65 -1.00 -17.24 12.20
N GLY A 66 -0.28 -17.98 11.35
CA GLY A 66 -0.85 -18.68 10.19
C GLY A 66 -1.65 -17.75 9.28
N ASP A 67 -2.85 -18.19 8.89
CA ASP A 67 -3.77 -17.43 8.03
C ASP A 67 -4.13 -16.03 8.58
N ARG A 68 -4.10 -15.86 9.91
CA ARG A 68 -4.42 -14.57 10.55
C ARG A 68 -3.41 -13.49 10.19
N ILE A 69 -2.17 -13.86 9.86
CA ILE A 69 -1.17 -12.90 9.36
C ILE A 69 -1.67 -12.27 8.06
N ILE A 70 -2.17 -13.08 7.12
CA ILE A 70 -2.66 -12.59 5.81
C ILE A 70 -3.89 -11.69 6.00
N GLU A 71 -4.83 -12.10 6.84
CA GLU A 71 -6.01 -11.28 7.13
C GLU A 71 -5.63 -9.94 7.75
N ARG A 72 -4.68 -9.96 8.70
CA ARG A 72 -4.26 -8.74 9.39
C ARG A 72 -3.46 -7.81 8.50
N VAL A 73 -2.58 -8.33 7.64
CA VAL A 73 -1.88 -7.55 6.61
C VAL A 73 -2.88 -6.81 5.71
N GLY A 74 -3.97 -7.47 5.31
CA GLY A 74 -5.03 -6.84 4.54
C GLY A 74 -5.72 -5.69 5.28
N GLN A 75 -5.98 -5.88 6.58
CA GLN A 75 -6.57 -4.83 7.43
C GLN A 75 -5.65 -3.61 7.55
N ILE A 76 -4.35 -3.83 7.76
CA ILE A 76 -3.35 -2.76 7.86
C ILE A 76 -3.21 -2.04 6.52
N HIS A 77 -3.18 -2.76 5.41
CA HIS A 77 -3.11 -2.16 4.08
C HIS A 77 -4.33 -1.27 3.78
N TYR A 78 -5.53 -1.70 4.18
CA TYR A 78 -6.76 -0.96 3.94
C TYR A 78 -6.95 0.22 4.90
N GLY A 79 -6.70 0.03 6.19
CA GLY A 79 -6.98 1.01 7.24
C GLY A 79 -5.78 1.78 7.77
N GLY A 80 -4.58 1.48 7.28
CA GLY A 80 -3.32 2.00 7.80
C GLY A 80 -2.79 1.28 9.05
N PRO A 81 -1.60 1.67 9.54
CA PRO A 81 -0.90 1.01 10.65
C PRO A 81 -1.68 1.07 11.97
N ASN A 82 -2.51 2.10 12.17
CA ASN A 82 -3.34 2.26 13.38
C ASN A 82 -4.73 1.61 13.25
N SER A 83 -4.96 0.81 12.21
CA SER A 83 -6.25 0.14 12.01
C SER A 83 -6.56 -0.79 13.18
N LYS A 84 -7.81 -0.74 13.65
CA LYS A 84 -8.30 -1.69 14.66
C LYS A 84 -8.36 -3.10 14.07
N ILE A 85 -7.87 -4.07 14.82
CA ILE A 85 -8.00 -5.50 14.49
C ILE A 85 -9.49 -5.82 14.35
N ASP A 86 -9.84 -6.45 13.23
CA ASP A 86 -11.21 -6.84 12.86
C ASP A 86 -12.24 -5.70 12.94
N GLY A 87 -11.79 -4.47 12.69
CA GLY A 87 -12.63 -3.29 12.80
C GLY A 87 -13.77 -3.23 11.78
N ASN A 88 -14.85 -2.54 12.16
CA ASN A 88 -16.02 -2.31 11.29
C ASN A 88 -15.92 -1.03 10.46
N ALA A 89 -14.79 -0.30 10.55
CA ALA A 89 -14.57 0.89 9.75
C ALA A 89 -14.62 0.52 8.26
N SER A 90 -15.36 1.31 7.48
CA SER A 90 -15.63 1.05 6.07
C SER A 90 -15.23 2.25 5.21
N ASP A 91 -15.00 2.01 3.92
CA ASP A 91 -14.87 3.09 2.95
C ASP A 91 -16.16 3.92 2.85
N VAL A 92 -16.05 5.04 2.14
CA VAL A 92 -17.16 5.96 1.84
C VAL A 92 -18.35 5.30 1.13
N HIS A 93 -18.18 4.09 0.60
CA HIS A 93 -19.23 3.33 -0.09
C HIS A 93 -19.83 2.21 0.78
N GLY A 94 -19.33 1.97 1.99
CA GLY A 94 -19.88 0.99 2.92
C GLY A 94 -19.68 -0.47 2.51
N ARG A 95 -18.84 -0.77 1.50
CA ARG A 95 -18.80 -2.10 0.86
C ARG A 95 -17.90 -3.10 1.58
N LEU A 96 -16.81 -2.62 2.15
CA LEU A 96 -15.82 -3.43 2.86
C LEU A 96 -15.57 -2.82 4.22
N THR A 97 -15.48 -3.66 5.26
CA THR A 97 -14.90 -3.28 6.55
C THR A 97 -13.45 -3.72 6.60
N LEU A 98 -12.68 -3.27 7.59
CA LEU A 98 -11.33 -3.82 7.83
C LEU A 98 -11.39 -5.34 7.87
N LYS A 99 -12.31 -5.89 8.67
CA LYS A 99 -12.51 -7.34 8.78
C LYS A 99 -12.79 -8.02 7.43
N THR A 100 -13.77 -7.53 6.67
CA THR A 100 -14.13 -8.18 5.39
C THR A 100 -13.07 -8.00 4.32
N TYR A 101 -12.31 -6.91 4.36
CA TYR A 101 -11.14 -6.73 3.49
C TYR A 101 -10.05 -7.77 3.80
N GLY A 102 -9.74 -7.99 5.09
CA GLY A 102 -8.79 -9.02 5.51
C GLY A 102 -9.19 -10.43 5.06
N HIS A 103 -10.45 -10.81 5.28
CA HIS A 103 -10.98 -12.10 4.82
C HIS A 103 -10.91 -12.25 3.29
N LYS A 104 -11.22 -11.18 2.55
CA LYS A 104 -11.13 -11.18 1.09
C LYS A 104 -9.70 -11.41 0.63
N LEU A 105 -8.73 -10.77 1.26
CA LEU A 105 -7.32 -10.97 0.95
C LEU A 105 -6.88 -12.42 1.20
N LEU A 106 -7.22 -13.00 2.35
CA LEU A 106 -6.91 -14.40 2.64
C LEU A 106 -7.53 -15.35 1.61
N LYS A 107 -8.79 -15.11 1.24
CA LYS A 107 -9.49 -15.91 0.23
C LYS A 107 -8.75 -15.88 -1.11
N THR A 108 -8.46 -14.68 -1.62
CA THR A 108 -7.74 -14.52 -2.89
C THR A 108 -6.34 -15.12 -2.83
N TYR A 109 -5.61 -14.95 -1.73
CA TYR A 109 -4.29 -15.56 -1.54
C TYR A 109 -4.34 -17.09 -1.68
N LYS A 110 -5.30 -17.74 -1.04
CA LYS A 110 -5.49 -19.20 -1.14
C LYS A 110 -5.90 -19.65 -2.54
N GLU A 111 -6.72 -18.87 -3.23
CA GLU A 111 -7.12 -19.15 -4.61
C GLU A 111 -5.93 -19.05 -5.57
N GLU A 112 -5.05 -18.07 -5.40
CA GLU A 112 -3.83 -17.94 -6.23
C GLU A 112 -2.81 -19.04 -5.93
N LEU A 113 -2.67 -19.49 -4.69
CA LEU A 113 -1.79 -20.61 -4.34
C LEU A 113 -2.25 -21.96 -4.90
N ALA A 114 -3.54 -22.10 -5.20
CA ALA A 114 -4.13 -23.34 -5.71
C ALA A 114 -4.07 -23.47 -7.24
N LYS A 115 -3.50 -22.47 -7.94
CA LYS A 115 -3.29 -22.49 -9.40
C LYS A 115 -1.92 -23.05 -9.74
#